data_AF-A0A173TRF0-F1
#
_entry.id   AF-A0A173TRF0-F1
#
_cell.length_a   1.000
_cell.length_b   1.000
_cell.length_c   1.000
_cell.angle_alpha   90.00
_cell.angle_beta   90.00
_cell.angle_gamma   90.00
#
_symmetry.space_group_name_H-M   'P 1'
#
loop_
_entity.id
_entity.type
_entity.pdbx_description
1 polymer ?
#
loop_
_entity_poly.entity_id
_entity_poly.type
_entity_poly.pdbx_seq_one_letter_code
_entity_poly.pdbx_strand_id
1 'polypeptide(L)'
;MKAKKKIILQIGKNLCSLALVLIMMICIIPQMTVKADNVGTTEEKLEEDWGAMSSAAGKMNMTNTTTKAQVMKVITAAAKNGTKAEWKSFRKVDATYESKGGVTAYLNLSLDGKTRELYINEVIPTLGNNRPEKGIAVSEDEWNILRLTNIERAKEGKKLLTMPAALQKATAVRAKENVNNTQPAHTRPNGTSYKTAVPSSFKTTGLGENMYKCTKTVTAQLAMRGWMNSASHKANILRENYQYLGVGTYETEAVQIFASSNKKIKSYTTSTGKTTFADEEAMAGEYLICTDQAGVKSYLPLDTTYMKKVKGGYTINLNATKTVKIKIKNASSTSSYTDVDAADAKAVAWVVKNKIMEPTSKNEFYSKAICTKGDVFNALYKANGSPTPKALNHFPDVKSTDSYYKAALWAVDKGLIEYGIFEGKYAYQRGYALYYVWQSIGAPKASQKSTFTDYKDWVFYADAVAWAESKGIIKDNGDHKFRPDDAVTRVELAKFIYYAYK
;
A
#
# COMPACT_ATOMS: atom_id res chain seq x y z
N MET A 1 83.45 -2.33 -29.27
CA MET A 1 82.31 -1.97 -28.39
C MET A 1 82.38 -0.58 -27.75
N LYS A 2 83.56 0.01 -27.45
CA LYS A 2 83.62 1.41 -26.95
C LYS A 2 83.32 2.49 -28.03
N ALA A 3 83.56 2.23 -29.32
CA ALA A 3 83.23 3.17 -30.40
C ALA A 3 81.71 3.28 -30.69
N LYS A 4 80.95 2.16 -30.62
CA LYS A 4 79.49 2.16 -30.83
C LYS A 4 78.71 2.87 -29.69
N LYS A 5 79.26 2.93 -28.47
CA LYS A 5 78.62 3.61 -27.33
C LYS A 5 78.75 5.15 -27.39
N LYS A 6 79.79 5.67 -28.07
CA LYS A 6 80.00 7.12 -28.25
C LYS A 6 79.08 7.72 -29.34
N ILE A 7 78.76 6.95 -30.38
CA ILE A 7 77.85 7.37 -31.46
C ILE A 7 76.39 7.45 -30.96
N ILE A 8 75.95 6.50 -30.13
CA ILE A 8 74.59 6.50 -29.56
C ILE A 8 74.38 7.68 -28.58
N LEU A 9 75.41 8.07 -27.81
CA LEU A 9 75.32 9.22 -26.91
C LEU A 9 75.29 10.57 -27.66
N GLN A 10 75.95 10.66 -28.81
CA GLN A 10 75.96 11.87 -29.64
C GLN A 10 74.64 12.06 -30.41
N ILE A 11 74.03 10.97 -30.88
CA ILE A 11 72.69 10.98 -31.52
C ILE A 11 71.60 11.32 -30.48
N GLY A 12 71.70 10.79 -29.25
CA GLY A 12 70.76 11.12 -28.17
C GLY A 12 70.81 12.58 -27.71
N LYS A 13 71.98 13.23 -27.72
CA LYS A 13 72.10 14.66 -27.37
C LYS A 13 71.55 15.60 -28.46
N ASN A 14 71.67 15.24 -29.73
CA ASN A 14 71.12 16.06 -30.83
C ASN A 14 69.60 15.89 -31.03
N LEU A 15 69.02 14.76 -30.62
CA LEU A 15 67.55 14.58 -30.59
C LEU A 15 66.89 15.34 -29.42
N CYS A 16 67.55 15.46 -28.27
CA CYS A 16 67.04 16.29 -27.17
C CYS A 16 67.11 17.79 -27.45
N SER A 17 68.08 18.27 -28.23
CA SER A 17 68.18 19.69 -28.58
C SER A 17 67.26 20.12 -29.73
N LEU A 18 66.86 19.23 -30.65
CA LEU A 18 65.76 19.53 -31.59
C LEU A 18 64.37 19.46 -30.92
N ALA A 19 64.17 18.59 -29.94
CA ALA A 19 62.91 18.52 -29.19
C ALA A 19 62.67 19.77 -28.33
N LEU A 20 63.71 20.40 -27.78
CA LEU A 20 63.57 21.64 -27.00
C LEU A 20 63.32 22.89 -27.88
N VAL A 21 63.80 22.92 -29.12
CA VAL A 21 63.54 24.03 -30.05
C VAL A 21 62.13 23.93 -30.67
N LEU A 22 61.60 22.71 -30.87
CA LEU A 22 60.21 22.53 -31.31
C LEU A 22 59.18 22.83 -30.19
N ILE A 23 59.58 22.71 -28.92
CA ILE A 23 58.73 22.98 -27.75
C ILE A 23 58.70 24.48 -27.37
N MET A 24 59.72 25.28 -27.72
CA MET A 24 59.74 26.73 -27.43
C MET A 24 59.16 27.63 -28.54
N MET A 25 58.72 27.08 -29.68
CA MET A 25 58.16 27.85 -30.81
C MET A 25 56.66 27.60 -31.08
N ILE A 26 55.93 27.03 -30.11
CA ILE A 26 54.45 26.94 -30.10
C ILE A 26 53.83 27.90 -29.05
N CYS A 27 54.66 28.69 -28.36
CA CYS A 27 54.18 29.89 -27.68
C CYS A 27 54.00 31.01 -28.71
N ILE A 28 52.79 31.13 -29.27
CA ILE A 28 52.00 32.35 -29.57
C ILE A 28 50.86 31.92 -30.51
N ILE A 29 49.91 31.16 -29.96
CA ILE A 29 48.51 31.19 -30.40
C ILE A 29 47.70 31.17 -29.10
N PRO A 30 46.78 32.11 -28.86
CA PRO A 30 45.89 32.02 -27.71
C PRO A 30 44.92 30.86 -27.95
N GLN A 31 45.32 29.64 -27.59
CA GLN A 31 44.37 28.55 -27.44
C GLN A 31 43.61 28.80 -26.14
N MET A 32 42.46 29.45 -26.31
CA MET A 32 41.35 29.42 -25.39
C MET A 32 41.27 28.03 -24.75
N THR A 33 41.26 28.01 -23.43
CA THR A 33 40.84 26.87 -22.63
C THR A 33 39.44 26.49 -23.08
N VAL A 34 39.34 25.50 -23.98
CA VAL A 34 38.11 24.72 -24.12
C VAL A 34 38.02 23.94 -22.82
N LYS A 35 37.28 24.49 -21.86
CA LYS A 35 36.60 23.63 -20.88
C LYS A 35 35.89 22.59 -21.72
N ALA A 36 36.14 21.31 -21.46
CA ALA A 36 35.32 20.24 -22.00
C ALA A 36 33.92 20.40 -21.41
N ASP A 37 33.13 21.31 -21.99
CA ASP A 37 31.70 21.38 -21.75
C ASP A 37 31.13 20.08 -22.32
N ASN A 38 30.44 19.29 -21.49
CA ASN A 38 29.73 18.07 -21.87
C ASN A 38 29.13 18.16 -23.29
N VAL A 39 29.80 17.60 -24.30
CA VAL A 39 29.35 17.64 -25.70
C VAL A 39 28.43 16.45 -25.96
N GLY A 40 27.26 16.49 -25.34
CA GLY A 40 26.10 15.70 -25.76
C GLY A 40 25.04 16.64 -26.33
N THR A 41 24.22 16.15 -27.28
CA THR A 41 23.04 16.89 -27.78
C THR A 41 22.07 17.20 -26.63
N THR A 42 21.20 18.20 -26.80
CA THR A 42 20.16 18.51 -25.80
C THR A 42 19.32 17.27 -25.48
N GLU A 43 19.01 16.44 -26.49
CA GLU A 43 18.32 15.17 -26.33
C GLU A 43 19.11 14.14 -25.52
N GLU A 44 20.43 14.01 -25.73
CA GLU A 44 21.29 13.11 -24.96
C GLU A 44 21.38 13.55 -23.49
N LYS A 45 21.49 14.85 -23.22
CA LYS A 45 21.49 15.42 -21.87
C LYS A 45 20.16 15.23 -21.16
N LEU A 46 19.05 15.44 -21.88
CA LEU A 46 17.70 15.18 -21.37
C LEU A 46 17.52 13.69 -21.07
N GLU A 47 18.10 12.80 -21.86
CA GLU A 47 18.05 11.36 -21.61
C GLU A 47 18.90 10.94 -20.40
N GLU A 48 20.08 11.52 -20.24
CA GLU A 48 20.91 11.29 -19.05
C GLU A 48 20.17 11.73 -17.77
N ASP A 49 19.60 12.92 -17.78
CA ASP A 49 18.80 13.43 -16.67
C ASP A 49 17.56 12.56 -16.44
N TRP A 50 16.82 12.19 -17.48
CA TRP A 50 15.67 11.28 -17.36
C TRP A 50 16.04 9.97 -16.67
N GLY A 51 17.16 9.35 -17.06
CA GLY A 51 17.67 8.13 -16.42
C GLY A 51 18.06 8.33 -14.95
N ALA A 52 18.74 9.44 -14.64
CA ALA A 52 19.13 9.77 -13.27
C ALA A 52 17.92 10.06 -12.37
N MET A 53 16.95 10.83 -12.86
CA MET A 53 15.70 11.17 -12.19
C MET A 53 14.81 9.94 -11.97
N SER A 54 14.70 9.07 -12.98
CA SER A 54 13.99 7.79 -12.86
C SER A 54 14.65 6.88 -11.81
N SER A 55 15.99 6.78 -11.82
CA SER A 55 16.73 5.99 -10.83
C SER A 55 16.57 6.55 -9.41
N ALA A 56 16.53 7.87 -9.26
CA ALA A 56 16.32 8.52 -7.98
C ALA A 56 14.91 8.24 -7.43
N ALA A 57 13.88 8.33 -8.27
CA ALA A 57 12.51 7.97 -7.90
C ALA A 57 12.41 6.50 -7.45
N GLY A 58 12.99 5.56 -8.22
CA GLY A 58 12.97 4.13 -7.91
C GLY A 58 13.77 3.71 -6.67
N LYS A 59 14.61 4.60 -6.14
CA LYS A 59 15.34 4.38 -4.87
C LYS A 59 14.63 4.96 -3.66
N MET A 60 13.53 5.70 -3.85
CA MET A 60 12.77 6.26 -2.74
C MET A 60 12.05 5.16 -1.97
N ASN A 61 12.20 5.15 -0.64
CA ASN A 61 11.36 4.33 0.22
C ASN A 61 9.99 5.04 0.40
N MET A 62 9.06 4.77 -0.50
CA MET A 62 7.73 5.39 -0.49
C MET A 62 6.90 4.89 0.71
N THR A 63 6.21 5.81 1.39
CA THR A 63 5.29 5.52 2.51
C THR A 63 3.96 6.23 2.32
N ASN A 64 2.97 6.00 3.17
CA ASN A 64 1.70 6.74 3.07
C ASN A 64 1.87 8.21 3.47
N THR A 65 3.00 8.59 4.05
CA THR A 65 3.33 10.01 4.31
C THR A 65 4.03 10.68 3.13
N THR A 66 4.43 9.94 2.09
CA THR A 66 5.11 10.52 0.93
C THR A 66 4.21 11.51 0.20
N THR A 67 4.74 12.71 -0.04
CA THR A 67 4.06 13.82 -0.70
C THR A 67 4.62 14.09 -2.11
N LYS A 68 3.81 14.73 -2.97
CA LYS A 68 4.25 15.22 -4.29
C LYS A 68 5.50 16.06 -4.22
N ALA A 69 5.60 16.94 -3.22
CA ALA A 69 6.75 17.83 -3.03
C ALA A 69 8.03 17.06 -2.68
N GLN A 70 7.94 16.04 -1.84
CA GLN A 70 9.10 15.18 -1.54
C GLN A 70 9.58 14.42 -2.77
N VAL A 71 8.66 13.85 -3.56
CA VAL A 71 9.02 13.16 -4.80
C VAL A 71 9.65 14.13 -5.80
N MET A 72 9.02 15.29 -6.04
CA MET A 72 9.54 16.33 -6.93
C MET A 72 10.96 16.77 -6.50
N LYS A 73 11.16 17.01 -5.20
CA LYS A 73 12.48 17.38 -4.67
C LYS A 73 13.56 16.34 -4.96
N VAL A 74 13.25 15.05 -4.78
CA VAL A 74 14.21 13.96 -5.03
C VAL A 74 14.55 13.86 -6.51
N ILE A 75 13.56 13.90 -7.40
CA ILE A 75 13.81 13.77 -8.84
C ILE A 75 14.59 14.99 -9.35
N THR A 76 14.20 16.23 -9.00
CA THR A 76 14.90 17.42 -9.52
C THR A 76 16.31 17.53 -8.98
N ALA A 77 16.58 17.03 -7.77
CA ALA A 77 17.93 16.97 -7.22
C ALA A 77 18.87 16.00 -7.97
N ALA A 78 18.31 15.06 -8.75
CA ALA A 78 19.09 14.10 -9.53
C ALA A 78 19.41 14.59 -10.95
N ALA A 79 18.77 15.65 -11.42
CA ALA A 79 19.06 16.25 -12.73
C ALA A 79 20.46 16.89 -12.72
N LYS A 80 21.29 16.58 -13.72
CA LYS A 80 22.65 17.08 -13.85
C LYS A 80 22.74 18.22 -14.86
N ASN A 81 21.88 18.23 -15.86
CA ASN A 81 21.92 19.14 -17.00
C ASN A 81 20.87 20.27 -16.91
N GLY A 82 20.22 20.43 -15.75
CA GLY A 82 19.24 21.50 -15.52
C GLY A 82 17.83 21.18 -16.04
N THR A 83 17.54 19.91 -16.34
CA THR A 83 16.20 19.46 -16.74
C THR A 83 15.16 19.86 -15.70
N LYS A 84 14.09 20.51 -16.16
CA LYS A 84 12.92 20.87 -15.34
C LYS A 84 11.89 19.75 -15.38
N ALA A 85 11.05 19.66 -14.35
CA ALA A 85 9.99 18.66 -14.26
C ALA A 85 8.67 19.30 -13.83
N GLU A 86 7.59 18.94 -14.53
CA GLU A 86 6.23 19.36 -14.22
C GLU A 86 5.32 18.14 -14.09
N TRP A 87 4.44 18.14 -13.10
CA TRP A 87 3.48 17.05 -12.91
C TRP A 87 2.43 17.05 -14.02
N LYS A 88 2.33 15.95 -14.76
CA LYS A 88 1.17 15.66 -15.60
C LYS A 88 0.08 14.96 -14.80
N SER A 89 0.46 13.99 -13.98
CA SER A 89 -0.42 13.38 -12.99
C SER A 89 0.38 12.80 -11.82
N PHE A 90 -0.26 12.73 -10.66
CA PHE A 90 0.27 12.04 -9.50
C PHE A 90 -0.89 11.41 -8.75
N ARG A 91 -0.85 10.10 -8.61
CA ARG A 91 -1.82 9.31 -7.87
C ARG A 91 -1.08 8.53 -6.80
N LYS A 92 -1.53 8.68 -5.56
CA LYS A 92 -1.04 7.88 -4.44
C LYS A 92 -2.19 7.13 -3.80
N VAL A 93 -1.98 5.84 -3.60
CA VAL A 93 -2.84 4.95 -2.83
C VAL A 93 -2.10 4.56 -1.58
N ASP A 94 -2.69 4.80 -0.41
CA ASP A 94 -2.11 4.38 0.85
C ASP A 94 -2.15 2.87 1.03
N ALA A 95 -1.07 2.32 1.55
CA ALA A 95 -1.03 0.97 2.06
C ALA A 95 -1.89 0.83 3.31
N THR A 96 -2.46 -0.35 3.49
CA THR A 96 -3.14 -0.77 4.70
C THR A 96 -2.41 -1.97 5.30
N TYR A 97 -2.90 -2.51 6.41
CA TYR A 97 -2.40 -3.80 6.92
C TYR A 97 -2.70 -4.97 5.97
N GLU A 98 -3.69 -4.83 5.07
CA GLU A 98 -4.14 -5.91 4.19
C GLU A 98 -3.74 -5.71 2.72
N SER A 99 -3.45 -4.48 2.30
CA SER A 99 -3.17 -4.14 0.91
C SER A 99 -1.96 -3.23 0.77
N LYS A 100 -1.09 -3.54 -0.19
CA LYS A 100 -0.01 -2.63 -0.59
C LYS A 100 -0.61 -1.33 -1.13
N GLY A 101 0.07 -0.23 -0.87
CA GLY A 101 -0.19 1.05 -1.51
C GLY A 101 0.70 1.22 -2.73
N GLY A 102 0.68 2.41 -3.30
CA GLY A 102 1.59 2.75 -4.37
C GLY A 102 1.49 4.18 -4.83
N VAL A 103 2.52 4.62 -5.52
CA VAL A 103 2.59 5.92 -6.20
C VAL A 103 2.70 5.66 -7.69
N THR A 104 1.72 6.14 -8.45
CA THR A 104 1.72 6.15 -9.92
C THR A 104 1.72 7.60 -10.37
N ALA A 105 2.75 8.02 -11.10
CA ALA A 105 2.87 9.40 -11.52
C ALA A 105 3.51 9.55 -12.90
N TYR A 106 3.12 10.63 -13.58
CA TYR A 106 3.66 11.03 -14.87
C TYR A 106 4.15 12.47 -14.78
N LEU A 107 5.35 12.72 -15.27
CA LEU A 107 5.93 14.06 -15.35
C LEU A 107 6.34 14.38 -16.79
N ASN A 108 6.14 15.63 -17.17
CA ASN A 108 6.79 16.19 -18.35
C ASN A 108 8.14 16.76 -17.91
N LEU A 109 9.23 16.17 -18.40
CA LEU A 109 10.57 16.71 -18.27
C LEU A 109 10.85 17.62 -19.47
N SER A 110 11.57 18.72 -19.24
CA SER A 110 11.93 19.65 -20.30
C SER A 110 13.33 20.22 -20.14
N LEU A 111 14.08 20.26 -21.24
CA LEU A 111 15.41 20.89 -21.35
C LEU A 111 15.51 21.57 -22.73
N ASP A 112 15.78 22.88 -22.74
CA ASP A 112 15.97 23.71 -23.94
C ASP A 112 14.94 23.45 -25.07
N GLY A 113 13.66 23.39 -24.71
CA GLY A 113 12.55 23.19 -25.65
C GLY A 113 12.30 21.74 -26.06
N LYS A 114 13.16 20.79 -25.68
CA LYS A 114 12.93 19.35 -25.82
C LYS A 114 12.19 18.82 -24.60
N THR A 115 11.34 17.81 -24.81
CA THR A 115 10.53 17.21 -23.74
C THR A 115 10.62 15.71 -23.73
N ARG A 116 10.46 15.12 -22.54
CA ARG A 116 10.40 13.67 -22.34
C ARG A 116 9.51 13.34 -21.15
N GLU A 117 8.70 12.29 -21.27
CA GLU A 117 7.84 11.86 -20.16
C GLU A 117 8.59 10.93 -19.20
N LEU A 118 8.47 11.16 -17.89
CA LEU A 118 8.94 10.27 -16.85
C LEU A 118 7.75 9.59 -16.16
N TYR A 119 7.76 8.26 -16.13
CA TYR A 119 6.78 7.43 -15.44
C TYR A 119 7.35 6.88 -14.14
N ILE A 120 6.61 7.03 -13.04
CA ILE A 120 6.95 6.51 -11.71
C ILE A 120 5.86 5.51 -11.31
N ASN A 121 6.25 4.30 -10.90
CA ASN A 121 5.35 3.26 -10.41
C ASN A 121 5.97 2.53 -9.23
N GLU A 122 5.84 3.12 -8.05
CA GLU A 122 6.47 2.62 -6.82
C GLU A 122 5.44 1.99 -5.89
N VAL A 123 5.84 0.91 -5.23
CA VAL A 123 4.99 0.17 -4.29
C VAL A 123 5.22 0.68 -2.88
N ILE A 124 4.15 0.94 -2.14
CA ILE A 124 4.21 1.16 -0.69
C ILE A 124 3.89 -0.19 -0.01
N PRO A 125 4.83 -0.78 0.77
CA PRO A 125 4.57 -2.02 1.49
C PRO A 125 3.38 -1.91 2.46
N THR A 126 2.74 -3.05 2.79
CA THR A 126 1.68 -3.09 3.80
C THR A 126 2.15 -2.57 5.16
N LEU A 127 1.22 -1.99 5.92
CA LEU A 127 1.50 -1.57 7.29
C LEU A 127 1.79 -2.77 8.19
N GLY A 128 2.62 -2.58 9.22
CA GLY A 128 3.01 -3.67 10.14
C GLY A 128 4.02 -4.66 9.54
N ASN A 129 4.49 -4.44 8.31
CA ASN A 129 5.39 -5.37 7.61
C ASN A 129 6.87 -5.18 7.97
N ASN A 130 7.22 -4.18 8.78
CA ASN A 130 8.59 -4.04 9.25
C ASN A 130 8.94 -5.18 10.22
N ARG A 131 10.09 -5.82 10.03
CA ARG A 131 10.50 -7.05 10.70
C ARG A 131 11.88 -6.90 11.34
N PRO A 132 12.20 -7.66 12.38
CA PRO A 132 13.54 -7.64 12.96
C PRO A 132 14.58 -8.19 11.97
N GLU A 133 15.63 -7.41 11.70
CA GLU A 133 16.80 -7.87 10.94
C GLU A 133 17.81 -8.61 11.83
N LYS A 134 17.73 -8.42 13.15
CA LYS A 134 18.64 -9.01 14.15
C LYS A 134 17.86 -9.69 15.26
N GLY A 135 18.39 -10.83 15.73
CA GLY A 135 17.87 -11.60 16.86
C GLY A 135 16.83 -12.66 16.50
N ILE A 136 16.11 -12.49 15.39
CA ILE A 136 15.21 -13.51 14.81
C ILE A 136 15.23 -13.38 13.29
N ALA A 137 15.19 -14.51 12.58
CA ALA A 137 15.01 -14.55 11.13
C ALA A 137 13.56 -14.95 10.85
N VAL A 138 12.83 -14.11 10.12
CA VAL A 138 11.39 -14.30 9.87
C VAL A 138 11.01 -13.75 8.49
N SER A 139 10.25 -14.55 7.73
CA SER A 139 9.72 -14.14 6.43
C SER A 139 8.53 -13.19 6.56
N GLU A 140 8.11 -12.57 5.45
CA GLU A 140 6.89 -11.76 5.42
C GLU A 140 5.65 -12.59 5.77
N ASP A 141 5.51 -13.79 5.23
CA ASP A 141 4.38 -14.66 5.52
C ASP A 141 4.37 -15.14 6.98
N GLU A 142 5.52 -15.52 7.53
CA GLU A 142 5.63 -15.94 8.94
C GLU A 142 5.24 -14.81 9.90
N TRP A 143 5.68 -13.59 9.59
CA TRP A 143 5.33 -12.38 10.35
C TRP A 143 3.85 -12.03 10.26
N ASN A 144 3.27 -12.13 9.06
CA ASN A 144 1.86 -11.89 8.84
C ASN A 144 0.97 -12.96 9.48
N ILE A 145 1.40 -14.22 9.55
CA ILE A 145 0.67 -15.27 10.28
C ILE A 145 0.61 -14.93 11.79
N LEU A 146 1.70 -14.44 12.40
CA LEU A 146 1.66 -13.96 13.78
C LEU A 146 0.65 -12.83 13.96
N ARG A 147 0.67 -11.84 13.05
CA ARG A 147 -0.27 -10.71 13.03
C ARG A 147 -1.72 -11.20 12.97
N LEU A 148 -2.05 -12.01 11.97
CA LEU A 148 -3.40 -12.54 11.75
C LEU A 148 -3.86 -13.46 12.89
N THR A 149 -2.96 -14.28 13.45
CA THR A 149 -3.26 -15.10 14.64
C THR A 149 -3.69 -14.21 15.81
N ASN A 150 -3.00 -13.10 16.02
CA ASN A 150 -3.32 -12.16 17.08
C ASN A 150 -4.59 -11.34 16.80
N ILE A 151 -4.93 -11.08 15.54
CA ILE A 151 -6.25 -10.54 15.16
C ILE A 151 -7.36 -11.47 15.62
N GLU A 152 -7.27 -12.76 15.31
CA GLU A 152 -8.29 -13.75 15.73
C GLU A 152 -8.36 -13.90 17.25
N ARG A 153 -7.21 -13.90 17.93
CA ARG A 153 -7.16 -13.95 19.39
C ARG A 153 -7.78 -12.71 20.04
N ALA A 154 -7.54 -11.53 19.48
CA ALA A 154 -8.08 -10.28 20.01
C ALA A 154 -9.61 -10.18 19.89
N LYS A 155 -10.19 -10.71 18.80
CA LYS A 155 -11.66 -10.81 18.64
C LYS A 155 -12.31 -11.57 19.80
N GLU A 156 -11.62 -12.57 20.34
CA GLU A 156 -12.06 -13.42 21.44
C GLU A 156 -11.55 -12.96 22.81
N GLY A 157 -10.99 -11.73 22.89
CA GLY A 157 -10.45 -11.16 24.13
C GLY A 157 -9.22 -11.90 24.69
N LYS A 158 -8.61 -12.81 23.92
CA LYS A 158 -7.45 -13.59 24.36
C LYS A 158 -6.19 -12.72 24.36
N LYS A 159 -5.24 -13.10 25.22
CA LYS A 159 -3.91 -12.47 25.26
C LYS A 159 -3.17 -12.71 23.95
N LEU A 160 -2.49 -11.71 23.44
CA LEU A 160 -1.69 -11.82 22.22
C LEU A 160 -0.45 -12.69 22.47
N LEU A 161 0.06 -13.27 21.38
CA LEU A 161 1.26 -14.08 21.34
C LEU A 161 2.43 -13.27 20.81
N THR A 162 3.63 -13.52 21.32
CA THR A 162 4.89 -12.96 20.79
C THR A 162 5.78 -14.06 20.23
N MET A 163 6.68 -13.73 19.31
CA MET A 163 7.50 -14.70 18.59
C MET A 163 8.93 -14.73 19.12
N PRO A 164 9.34 -15.78 19.87
CA PRO A 164 10.73 -15.96 20.28
C PRO A 164 11.54 -16.69 19.21
N ALA A 165 12.83 -16.36 19.11
CA ALA A 165 13.72 -16.96 18.12
C ALA A 165 13.83 -18.49 18.23
N ALA A 166 13.69 -19.05 19.44
CA ALA A 166 13.76 -20.50 19.66
C ALA A 166 12.62 -21.25 18.96
N LEU A 167 11.37 -20.74 19.05
CA LEU A 167 10.24 -21.36 18.37
C LEU A 167 10.30 -21.12 16.87
N GLN A 168 10.79 -19.95 16.44
CA GLN A 168 10.95 -19.66 15.02
C GLN A 168 11.95 -20.60 14.33
N LYS A 169 13.06 -20.91 15.00
CA LYS A 169 14.01 -21.93 14.51
C LYS A 169 13.35 -23.31 14.45
N ALA A 170 12.57 -23.68 15.46
CA ALA A 170 11.86 -24.96 15.48
C ALA A 170 10.87 -25.07 14.32
N THR A 171 10.06 -24.04 14.07
CA THR A 171 9.07 -24.06 12.99
C THR A 171 9.70 -23.99 11.61
N ALA A 172 10.80 -23.28 11.42
CA ALA A 172 11.55 -23.28 10.16
C ALA A 172 12.08 -24.67 9.80
N VAL A 173 12.53 -25.45 10.78
CA VAL A 173 12.91 -26.86 10.59
C VAL A 173 11.68 -27.71 10.29
N ARG A 174 10.62 -27.57 11.11
CA ARG A 174 9.41 -28.38 10.98
C ARG A 174 8.69 -28.18 9.65
N ALA A 175 8.61 -26.96 9.14
CA ALA A 175 7.99 -26.67 7.84
C ALA A 175 8.71 -27.40 6.70
N LYS A 176 10.05 -27.42 6.70
CA LYS A 176 10.85 -28.17 5.72
C LYS A 176 10.68 -29.67 5.86
N GLU A 177 10.71 -30.16 7.09
CA GLU A 177 10.51 -31.58 7.37
C GLU A 177 9.17 -32.09 6.81
N ASN A 178 8.10 -31.30 6.92
CA ASN A 178 6.74 -31.73 6.58
C ASN A 178 6.49 -31.99 5.09
N VAL A 179 7.27 -31.39 4.17
CA VAL A 179 7.01 -31.49 2.71
C VAL A 179 6.92 -32.94 2.26
N ASN A 180 7.86 -33.77 2.71
CA ASN A 180 8.01 -35.18 2.33
C ASN A 180 7.92 -36.14 3.53
N ASN A 181 7.35 -35.69 4.64
CA ASN A 181 7.25 -36.52 5.83
C ASN A 181 6.14 -37.56 5.68
N THR A 182 6.51 -38.84 5.71
CA THR A 182 5.57 -39.97 5.63
C THR A 182 5.10 -40.46 7.00
N GLN A 183 5.63 -39.88 8.09
CA GLN A 183 5.22 -40.21 9.45
C GLN A 183 3.82 -39.65 9.78
N PRO A 184 3.12 -40.21 10.80
CA PRO A 184 1.87 -39.64 11.29
C PRO A 184 2.02 -38.15 11.67
N ALA A 185 0.90 -37.41 11.63
CA ALA A 185 0.88 -36.00 12.05
C ALA A 185 1.54 -35.81 13.43
N HIS A 186 2.21 -34.67 13.63
CA HIS A 186 2.94 -34.34 14.86
C HIS A 186 4.18 -35.21 15.15
N THR A 187 4.63 -35.99 14.15
CA THR A 187 5.86 -36.80 14.21
C THR A 187 6.87 -36.26 13.21
N ARG A 188 8.13 -36.14 13.60
CA ARG A 188 9.23 -35.70 12.72
C ARG A 188 9.71 -36.86 11.85
N PRO A 189 10.44 -36.61 10.74
CA PRO A 189 10.92 -37.66 9.85
C PRO A 189 11.77 -38.75 10.54
N ASN A 190 12.45 -38.39 11.63
CA ASN A 190 13.23 -39.33 12.45
C ASN A 190 12.40 -40.15 13.45
N GLY A 191 11.07 -40.11 13.37
CA GLY A 191 10.15 -40.83 14.27
C GLY A 191 9.92 -40.17 15.63
N THR A 192 10.62 -39.09 15.97
CA THR A 192 10.43 -38.39 17.25
C THR A 192 9.29 -37.39 17.19
N SER A 193 8.72 -37.01 18.35
CA SER A 193 7.67 -35.97 18.41
C SER A 193 8.14 -34.63 17.85
N TYR A 194 7.25 -33.86 17.22
CA TYR A 194 7.51 -32.46 16.80
C TYR A 194 8.14 -31.59 17.89
N LYS A 195 7.83 -31.89 19.17
CA LYS A 195 8.35 -31.17 20.34
C LYS A 195 9.88 -31.17 20.41
N THR A 196 10.54 -32.20 19.85
CA THR A 196 12.01 -32.28 19.84
C THR A 196 12.66 -31.28 18.89
N ALA A 197 11.90 -30.62 18.01
CA ALA A 197 12.39 -29.49 17.22
C ALA A 197 12.54 -28.21 18.07
N VAL A 198 11.84 -28.10 19.21
CA VAL A 198 12.00 -26.98 20.14
C VAL A 198 13.28 -27.20 20.96
N PRO A 199 14.23 -26.25 20.98
CA PRO A 199 15.47 -26.41 21.73
C PRO A 199 15.19 -26.67 23.22
N SER A 200 15.88 -27.64 23.82
CA SER A 200 15.72 -28.00 25.25
C SER A 200 16.08 -26.87 26.24
N SER A 201 16.83 -25.88 25.77
CA SER A 201 17.14 -24.64 26.49
C SER A 201 15.93 -23.70 26.61
N PHE A 202 14.95 -23.80 25.70
CA PHE A 202 13.72 -23.03 25.76
C PHE A 202 12.72 -23.67 26.72
N LYS A 203 12.63 -23.12 27.93
CA LYS A 203 11.74 -23.65 28.97
C LYS A 203 10.29 -23.24 28.71
N THR A 204 9.41 -24.24 28.68
CA THR A 204 7.96 -24.07 28.45
C THR A 204 7.17 -25.04 29.33
N THR A 205 5.94 -24.67 29.68
CA THR A 205 5.01 -25.52 30.45
C THR A 205 4.03 -26.28 29.56
N GLY A 206 4.05 -26.07 28.24
CA GLY A 206 3.16 -26.74 27.32
C GLY A 206 3.38 -26.29 25.88
N LEU A 207 3.28 -27.24 24.94
CA LEU A 207 3.45 -27.01 23.52
C LEU A 207 2.20 -27.46 22.75
N GLY A 208 1.91 -26.80 21.64
CA GLY A 208 0.91 -27.22 20.65
C GLY A 208 1.42 -26.97 19.24
N GLU A 209 0.99 -27.77 18.27
CA GLU A 209 1.33 -27.60 16.86
C GLU A 209 0.05 -27.48 16.03
N ASN A 210 0.02 -26.54 15.08
CA ASN A 210 -0.88 -26.62 13.94
C ASN A 210 -0.04 -26.84 12.68
N MET A 211 -0.49 -27.74 11.81
CA MET A 211 0.12 -28.01 10.51
C MET A 211 -0.87 -27.62 9.42
N TYR A 212 -0.37 -27.13 8.29
CA TYR A 212 -1.18 -26.82 7.12
C TYR A 212 -0.40 -27.12 5.85
N LYS A 213 -1.03 -27.86 4.94
CA LYS A 213 -0.51 -28.18 3.62
C LYS A 213 -1.48 -27.68 2.56
N CYS A 214 -0.96 -27.17 1.45
CA CYS A 214 -1.76 -26.84 0.27
C CYS A 214 -1.07 -27.29 -1.03
N THR A 215 -1.65 -26.95 -2.19
CA THR A 215 -1.15 -27.41 -3.51
C THR A 215 -0.24 -26.40 -4.21
N LYS A 216 -0.04 -25.23 -3.61
CA LYS A 216 0.77 -24.13 -4.15
C LYS A 216 1.66 -23.58 -3.06
N THR A 217 2.58 -22.67 -3.41
CA THR A 217 3.34 -21.93 -2.41
C THR A 217 2.39 -21.30 -1.39
N VAL A 218 2.58 -21.63 -0.12
CA VAL A 218 1.74 -21.19 0.97
C VAL A 218 1.92 -19.70 1.21
N THR A 219 0.82 -19.02 1.54
CA THR A 219 0.83 -17.63 1.99
C THR A 219 0.19 -17.53 3.36
N ALA A 220 0.42 -16.42 4.07
CA ALA A 220 -0.17 -16.17 5.37
C ALA A 220 -1.70 -16.32 5.38
N GLN A 221 -2.39 -15.76 4.38
CA GLN A 221 -3.84 -15.81 4.27
C GLN A 221 -4.35 -17.23 4.02
N LEU A 222 -3.64 -18.02 3.20
CA LEU A 222 -4.02 -19.41 2.93
C LEU A 222 -3.92 -20.27 4.20
N ALA A 223 -2.79 -20.18 4.91
CA ALA A 223 -2.57 -20.92 6.13
C ALA A 223 -3.57 -20.53 7.22
N MET A 224 -3.76 -19.23 7.47
CA MET A 224 -4.71 -18.75 8.46
C MET A 224 -6.16 -19.13 8.14
N ARG A 225 -6.58 -19.03 6.87
CA ARG A 225 -7.91 -19.49 6.46
C ARG A 225 -8.08 -20.99 6.70
N GLY A 226 -7.07 -21.79 6.36
CA GLY A 226 -7.08 -23.24 6.58
C GLY A 226 -7.19 -23.60 8.07
N TRP A 227 -6.42 -22.96 8.93
CA TRP A 227 -6.48 -23.20 10.37
C TRP A 227 -7.79 -22.71 11.00
N MET A 228 -8.27 -21.52 10.63
CA MET A 228 -9.50 -20.97 11.22
C MET A 228 -10.77 -21.72 10.77
N ASN A 229 -10.74 -22.37 9.60
CA ASN A 229 -11.81 -23.23 9.13
C ASN A 229 -11.77 -24.65 9.71
N SER A 230 -10.75 -25.00 10.50
CA SER A 230 -10.66 -26.28 11.21
C SER A 230 -10.91 -26.06 12.71
N ALA A 231 -11.90 -26.76 13.26
CA ALA A 231 -12.27 -26.64 14.67
C ALA A 231 -11.09 -26.92 15.62
N SER A 232 -10.28 -27.94 15.33
CA SER A 232 -9.12 -28.32 16.15
C SER A 232 -8.00 -27.27 16.08
N HIS A 233 -7.67 -26.78 14.89
CA HIS A 233 -6.62 -25.77 14.69
C HIS A 233 -7.04 -24.42 15.28
N LYS A 234 -8.29 -24.00 15.08
CA LYS A 234 -8.87 -22.80 15.70
C LYS A 234 -8.82 -22.88 17.23
N ALA A 235 -9.19 -24.03 17.81
CA ALA A 235 -9.11 -24.24 19.26
C ALA A 235 -7.68 -24.08 19.79
N ASN A 236 -6.67 -24.53 19.03
CA ASN A 236 -5.27 -24.33 19.39
C ASN A 236 -4.87 -22.83 19.30
N ILE A 237 -5.24 -22.13 18.21
CA ILE A 237 -5.01 -20.69 18.03
C ILE A 237 -5.61 -19.87 19.17
N LEU A 238 -6.80 -20.24 19.67
CA LEU A 238 -7.52 -19.49 20.70
C LEU A 238 -7.25 -19.96 22.13
N ARG A 239 -6.38 -20.97 22.31
CA ARG A 239 -6.08 -21.50 23.64
C ARG A 239 -5.44 -20.43 24.52
N GLU A 240 -5.96 -20.32 25.75
CA GLU A 240 -5.75 -19.15 26.61
C GLU A 240 -4.35 -19.05 27.24
N ASN A 241 -3.73 -20.19 27.54
CA ASN A 241 -2.46 -20.26 28.27
C ASN A 241 -1.21 -20.10 27.39
N TYR A 242 -1.37 -20.00 26.07
CA TYR A 242 -0.24 -19.71 25.19
C TYR A 242 0.22 -18.25 25.33
N GLN A 243 1.54 -18.08 25.34
CA GLN A 243 2.22 -16.79 25.37
C GLN A 243 3.09 -16.58 24.13
N TYR A 244 3.61 -17.66 23.55
CA TYR A 244 4.53 -17.60 22.42
C TYR A 244 4.01 -18.34 21.20
N LEU A 245 4.43 -17.87 20.02
CA LEU A 245 4.20 -18.50 18.73
C LEU A 245 5.47 -18.49 17.89
N GLY A 246 5.90 -19.64 17.38
CA GLY A 246 6.76 -19.73 16.20
C GLY A 246 5.91 -20.02 14.97
N VAL A 247 6.34 -19.54 13.81
CA VAL A 247 5.69 -19.81 12.52
C VAL A 247 6.74 -20.26 11.52
N GLY A 248 6.45 -21.28 10.72
CA GLY A 248 7.33 -21.72 9.65
C GLY A 248 6.53 -21.82 8.36
N THR A 249 7.06 -21.30 7.27
CA THR A 249 6.49 -21.48 5.92
C THR A 249 7.55 -22.03 4.98
N TYR A 250 7.25 -23.09 4.24
CA TYR A 250 8.18 -23.65 3.27
C TYR A 250 7.41 -24.36 2.15
N GLU A 251 7.58 -23.88 0.91
CA GLU A 251 6.87 -24.38 -0.27
C GLU A 251 5.36 -24.46 -0.01
N THR A 252 4.80 -25.66 0.10
CA THR A 252 3.37 -25.92 0.28
C THR A 252 2.93 -26.03 1.75
N GLU A 253 3.88 -25.95 2.69
CA GLU A 253 3.69 -26.26 4.11
C GLU A 253 3.79 -25.01 4.99
N ALA A 254 2.88 -24.90 5.96
CA ALA A 254 2.96 -23.94 7.06
C ALA A 254 2.77 -24.64 8.42
N VAL A 255 3.48 -24.15 9.44
CA VAL A 255 3.45 -24.71 10.80
C VAL A 255 3.37 -23.59 11.82
N GLN A 256 2.51 -23.76 12.83
CA GLN A 256 2.53 -22.98 14.07
C GLN A 256 3.00 -23.86 15.21
N ILE A 257 3.97 -23.40 16.00
CA ILE A 257 4.25 -23.99 17.32
C ILE A 257 3.95 -22.97 18.39
N PHE A 258 3.00 -23.31 19.26
CA PHE A 258 2.60 -22.51 20.40
C PHE A 258 3.34 -22.97 21.64
N ALA A 259 3.68 -22.03 22.53
CA ALA A 259 4.24 -22.36 23.83
C ALA A 259 3.58 -21.60 24.98
N SER A 260 3.32 -22.32 26.06
CA SER A 260 2.89 -21.78 27.36
C SER A 260 4.12 -21.47 28.22
N SER A 261 4.03 -20.44 29.05
CA SER A 261 5.05 -20.11 30.04
C SER A 261 4.43 -19.41 31.24
N ASN A 262 4.98 -19.69 32.42
CA ASN A 262 4.61 -19.01 33.67
C ASN A 262 5.41 -17.71 33.90
N LYS A 263 6.36 -17.39 33.01
CA LYS A 263 7.18 -16.19 33.06
C LYS A 263 6.48 -15.08 32.29
N LYS A 264 6.05 -14.04 33.00
CA LYS A 264 5.39 -12.89 32.39
C LYS A 264 6.41 -12.02 31.67
N ILE A 265 5.95 -11.29 30.65
CA ILE A 265 6.73 -10.21 30.02
C ILE A 265 7.03 -9.15 31.08
N LYS A 266 8.32 -8.89 31.38
CA LYS A 266 8.75 -7.94 32.41
C LYS A 266 9.06 -6.56 31.85
N SER A 267 9.52 -6.49 30.61
CA SER A 267 9.89 -5.25 29.93
C SER A 267 9.60 -5.33 28.44
N TYR A 268 9.43 -4.17 27.83
CA TYR A 268 9.25 -4.04 26.39
C TYR A 268 9.92 -2.76 25.89
N THR A 269 10.28 -2.78 24.61
CA THR A 269 10.68 -1.61 23.83
C THR A 269 10.16 -1.79 22.40
N THR A 270 10.43 -0.84 21.51
CA THR A 270 10.17 -0.98 20.07
C THR A 270 11.49 -1.07 19.30
N SER A 271 11.42 -1.36 18.01
CA SER A 271 12.58 -1.34 17.09
C SER A 271 13.41 -0.07 17.17
N THR A 272 12.79 1.09 17.41
CA THR A 272 13.46 2.39 17.55
C THR A 272 13.73 2.81 19.00
N GLY A 273 13.40 1.98 19.99
CA GLY A 273 13.53 2.35 21.41
C GLY A 273 12.46 3.34 21.91
N LYS A 274 11.47 3.68 21.08
CA LYS A 274 10.46 4.72 21.35
C LYS A 274 9.08 4.10 21.56
N THR A 275 8.35 4.58 22.56
CA THR A 275 6.95 4.18 22.82
C THR A 275 5.96 5.31 22.53
N THR A 276 6.41 6.37 21.87
CA THR A 276 5.60 7.54 21.49
C THR A 276 5.84 7.85 20.02
N PHE A 277 4.77 7.87 19.23
CA PHE A 277 4.79 8.08 17.79
C PHE A 277 4.00 9.31 17.39
N ALA A 278 4.29 9.85 16.21
CA ALA A 278 3.57 10.99 15.66
C ALA A 278 2.11 10.60 15.35
N ASP A 279 1.93 9.46 14.68
CA ASP A 279 0.65 8.88 14.29
C ASP A 279 0.70 7.33 14.27
N GLU A 280 -0.44 6.71 13.92
CA GLU A 280 -0.62 5.26 13.88
C GLU A 280 0.25 4.57 12.80
N GLU A 281 0.58 5.26 11.71
CA GLU A 281 1.45 4.72 10.65
C GLU A 281 2.90 4.66 11.11
N ALA A 282 3.42 5.74 11.71
CA ALA A 282 4.74 5.74 12.30
C ALA A 282 4.89 4.65 13.37
N MET A 283 3.82 4.35 14.09
CA MET A 283 3.76 3.21 15.00
C MET A 283 3.75 1.86 14.25
N ALA A 284 2.94 1.72 13.21
CA ALA A 284 2.83 0.49 12.41
C ALA A 284 4.11 0.16 11.62
N GLY A 285 4.97 1.15 11.38
CA GLY A 285 6.31 0.97 10.84
C GLY A 285 7.30 0.34 11.83
N GLU A 286 6.88 0.07 13.06
CA GLU A 286 7.72 -0.47 14.13
C GLU A 286 7.17 -1.80 14.66
N TYR A 287 8.01 -2.53 15.38
CA TYR A 287 7.61 -3.74 16.09
C TYR A 287 7.99 -3.67 17.56
N LEU A 288 7.25 -4.41 18.38
CA LEU A 288 7.49 -4.56 19.80
C LEU A 288 8.55 -5.63 20.06
N ILE A 289 9.49 -5.34 20.95
CA ILE A 289 10.48 -6.27 21.48
C ILE A 289 10.18 -6.47 22.96
N CYS A 290 9.73 -7.66 23.32
CA CYS A 290 9.41 -8.04 24.70
C CYS A 290 10.53 -8.88 25.31
N THR A 291 10.80 -8.68 26.60
CA THR A 291 11.65 -9.58 27.38
C THR A 291 10.87 -10.09 28.60
N ASP A 292 10.85 -11.40 28.78
CA ASP A 292 10.18 -12.03 29.93
C ASP A 292 11.04 -12.11 31.19
N GLN A 293 10.46 -12.61 32.27
CA GLN A 293 11.15 -12.80 33.55
C GLN A 293 12.36 -13.75 33.46
N ALA A 294 12.38 -14.68 32.50
CA ALA A 294 13.51 -15.58 32.24
C ALA A 294 14.54 -15.01 31.24
N GLY A 295 14.32 -13.81 30.70
CA GLY A 295 15.20 -13.19 29.73
C GLY A 295 14.93 -13.58 28.27
N VAL A 296 13.86 -14.32 28.00
CA VAL A 296 13.45 -14.67 26.63
C VAL A 296 13.01 -13.40 25.90
N LYS A 297 13.74 -13.06 24.83
CA LYS A 297 13.35 -12.03 23.88
C LYS A 297 12.33 -12.58 22.88
N SER A 298 11.30 -11.80 22.60
CA SER A 298 10.25 -12.14 21.64
C SER A 298 9.69 -10.90 20.96
N TYR A 299 9.13 -11.07 19.77
CA TYR A 299 8.80 -9.98 18.85
C TYR A 299 7.31 -10.00 18.48
N LEU A 300 6.73 -8.83 18.19
CA LEU A 300 5.32 -8.69 17.83
C LEU A 300 5.16 -7.46 16.91
N PRO A 301 4.48 -7.56 15.74
CA PRO A 301 4.14 -6.37 14.95
C PRO A 301 3.28 -5.38 15.75
N LEU A 302 3.18 -4.12 15.31
CA LEU A 302 2.22 -3.18 15.87
C LEU A 302 1.06 -3.00 14.89
N ASP A 303 -0.14 -3.46 15.29
CA ASP A 303 -1.34 -3.41 14.47
C ASP A 303 -2.53 -2.91 15.29
N THR A 304 -3.18 -1.85 14.82
CA THR A 304 -4.32 -1.23 15.51
C THR A 304 -5.54 -2.16 15.59
N THR A 305 -5.62 -3.20 14.76
CA THR A 305 -6.75 -4.15 14.72
C THR A 305 -6.84 -5.06 15.96
N TYR A 306 -5.72 -5.35 16.64
CA TYR A 306 -5.70 -6.12 17.89
C TYR A 306 -5.29 -5.29 19.12
N MET A 307 -4.95 -4.02 18.92
CA MET A 307 -4.57 -3.10 20.01
C MET A 307 -5.79 -2.35 20.50
N LYS A 308 -5.94 -2.21 21.82
CA LYS A 308 -7.07 -1.48 22.41
C LYS A 308 -6.77 0.01 22.44
N LYS A 309 -7.53 0.79 21.68
CA LYS A 309 -7.45 2.27 21.67
C LYS A 309 -7.81 2.83 23.05
N VAL A 310 -7.02 3.79 23.51
CA VAL A 310 -7.19 4.54 24.77
C VAL A 310 -6.90 6.02 24.54
N LYS A 311 -7.21 6.88 25.50
CA LYS A 311 -6.87 8.31 25.40
C LYS A 311 -5.35 8.47 25.22
N GLY A 312 -4.95 9.11 24.12
CA GLY A 312 -3.54 9.38 23.80
C GLY A 312 -2.77 8.20 23.21
N GLY A 313 -3.42 7.09 22.82
CA GLY A 313 -2.76 5.99 22.10
C GLY A 313 -3.43 4.63 22.27
N TYR A 314 -2.63 3.62 22.58
CA TYR A 314 -3.05 2.22 22.58
C TYR A 314 -2.48 1.43 23.76
N THR A 315 -3.23 0.38 24.15
CA THR A 315 -2.77 -0.67 25.06
C THR A 315 -2.73 -2.01 24.34
N ILE A 316 -1.78 -2.87 24.72
CA ILE A 316 -1.60 -4.21 24.12
C ILE A 316 -1.86 -5.28 25.17
N ASN A 317 -2.78 -6.21 24.88
CA ASN A 317 -3.19 -7.27 25.80
C ASN A 317 -2.21 -8.45 25.79
N LEU A 318 -1.07 -8.29 26.46
CA LEU A 318 -0.04 -9.32 26.59
C LEU A 318 -0.03 -9.95 27.98
N ASN A 319 0.54 -11.15 28.11
CA ASN A 319 0.82 -11.76 29.41
C ASN A 319 2.02 -11.07 30.09
N ALA A 320 1.83 -9.82 30.51
CA ALA A 320 2.87 -8.95 31.04
C ALA A 320 2.65 -8.61 32.52
N THR A 321 3.71 -8.23 33.22
CA THR A 321 3.64 -7.71 34.59
C THR A 321 3.04 -6.31 34.66
N LYS A 322 3.13 -5.54 33.56
CA LYS A 322 2.57 -4.21 33.39
C LYS A 322 1.87 -4.12 32.04
N THR A 323 0.79 -3.34 31.96
CA THR A 323 0.13 -3.03 30.69
C THR A 323 1.10 -2.37 29.72
N VAL A 324 1.24 -2.94 28.53
CA VAL A 324 2.03 -2.35 27.45
C VAL A 324 1.26 -1.19 26.85
N LYS A 325 1.85 0.00 26.85
CA LYS A 325 1.26 1.24 26.35
C LYS A 325 2.11 1.84 25.22
N ILE A 326 1.45 2.27 24.16
CA ILE A 326 2.02 3.03 23.05
C ILE A 326 1.27 4.36 22.94
N LYS A 327 2.00 5.48 22.86
CA LYS A 327 1.41 6.83 22.77
C LYS A 327 1.41 7.33 21.34
N ILE A 328 0.36 8.05 20.95
CA ILE A 328 0.24 8.75 19.69
C ILE A 328 0.07 10.25 19.97
N LYS A 329 0.95 11.11 19.45
CA LYS A 329 0.95 12.56 19.72
C LYS A 329 -0.30 13.25 19.17
N ASN A 330 -0.73 12.90 17.96
CA ASN A 330 -1.88 13.50 17.29
C ASN A 330 -3.04 12.49 17.21
N ALA A 331 -3.62 12.09 18.35
CA ALA A 331 -4.75 11.17 18.39
C ALA A 331 -6.08 11.74 17.84
N SER A 332 -6.05 12.97 17.28
CA SER A 332 -7.20 13.62 16.67
C SER A 332 -6.80 14.20 15.32
N SER A 333 -7.45 13.74 14.26
CA SER A 333 -7.55 14.47 13.02
C SER A 333 -8.88 14.12 12.38
N THR A 334 -9.82 15.06 12.47
CA THR A 334 -10.86 15.23 11.46
C THR A 334 -10.16 15.32 10.11
N SER A 335 -10.34 14.32 9.26
CA SER A 335 -9.70 14.23 7.95
C SER A 335 -10.18 15.37 7.06
N SER A 336 -9.38 16.44 6.95
CA SER A 336 -9.51 17.40 5.86
C SER A 336 -8.65 16.90 4.70
N TYR A 337 -9.28 16.52 3.59
CA TYR A 337 -8.58 16.16 2.38
C TYR A 337 -8.05 17.42 1.70
N THR A 338 -6.76 17.45 1.37
CA THR A 338 -6.09 18.63 0.78
C THR A 338 -6.53 18.93 -0.64
N ASP A 339 -7.12 17.94 -1.31
CA ASP A 339 -7.62 18.01 -2.68
C ASP A 339 -9.14 18.18 -2.76
N VAL A 340 -9.84 18.40 -1.63
CA VAL A 340 -11.29 18.60 -1.60
C VAL A 340 -11.60 20.03 -1.19
N ASP A 341 -12.37 20.72 -2.01
CA ASP A 341 -12.82 22.08 -1.73
C ASP A 341 -13.71 22.12 -0.48
N ALA A 342 -13.66 23.23 0.26
CA ALA A 342 -14.40 23.39 1.52
C ALA A 342 -15.91 23.17 1.38
N ALA A 343 -16.48 23.50 0.22
CA ALA A 343 -17.89 23.29 -0.09
C ALA A 343 -18.29 21.79 -0.14
N ASP A 344 -17.35 20.91 -0.49
CA ASP A 344 -17.58 19.49 -0.73
C ASP A 344 -17.07 18.61 0.43
N ALA A 345 -16.31 19.19 1.37
CA ALA A 345 -15.72 18.49 2.51
C ALA A 345 -16.74 17.70 3.33
N LYS A 346 -17.96 18.23 3.50
CA LYS A 346 -19.05 17.53 4.24
C LYS A 346 -19.51 16.27 3.52
N ALA A 347 -19.70 16.35 2.20
CA ALA A 347 -20.13 15.22 1.39
C ALA A 347 -19.06 14.12 1.39
N VAL A 348 -17.80 14.51 1.13
CA VAL A 348 -16.66 13.59 1.15
C VAL A 348 -16.50 12.92 2.51
N ALA A 349 -16.51 13.69 3.61
CA ALA A 349 -16.40 13.13 4.94
C ALA A 349 -17.50 12.11 5.26
N TRP A 350 -18.73 12.34 4.78
CA TRP A 350 -19.84 11.42 5.01
C TRP A 350 -19.72 10.14 4.18
N VAL A 351 -19.39 10.21 2.88
CA VAL A 351 -19.24 8.99 2.07
C VAL A 351 -18.08 8.13 2.54
N VAL A 352 -17.00 8.74 3.03
CA VAL A 352 -15.87 8.01 3.62
C VAL A 352 -16.26 7.40 4.97
N LYS A 353 -16.89 8.17 5.86
CA LYS A 353 -17.35 7.67 7.17
C LYS A 353 -18.27 6.46 7.04
N ASN A 354 -19.13 6.45 6.02
CA ASN A 354 -20.07 5.36 5.75
C ASN A 354 -19.49 4.27 4.84
N LYS A 355 -18.19 4.33 4.49
CA LYS A 355 -17.49 3.35 3.63
C LYS A 355 -18.12 3.18 2.25
N ILE A 356 -18.79 4.22 1.76
CA ILE A 356 -19.41 4.27 0.44
C ILE A 356 -18.34 4.51 -0.62
N MET A 357 -17.47 5.47 -0.36
CA MET A 357 -16.28 5.77 -1.16
C MET A 357 -15.06 5.79 -0.26
N GLU A 358 -13.96 5.20 -0.70
CA GLU A 358 -12.70 5.20 0.04
C GLU A 358 -11.81 6.33 -0.48
N PRO A 359 -11.14 7.10 0.39
CA PRO A 359 -10.11 8.04 -0.05
C PRO A 359 -8.93 7.26 -0.65
N THR A 360 -8.13 7.90 -1.50
CA THR A 360 -6.92 7.23 -2.01
C THR A 360 -5.78 7.31 -0.99
N SER A 361 -5.73 8.34 -0.15
CA SER A 361 -4.79 8.42 0.96
C SER A 361 -5.38 9.13 2.19
N LYS A 362 -4.62 9.17 3.28
CA LYS A 362 -4.94 9.88 4.53
C LYS A 362 -5.37 11.33 4.29
N ASN A 363 -4.73 11.99 3.32
CA ASN A 363 -4.95 13.41 3.04
C ASN A 363 -5.49 13.69 1.64
N GLU A 364 -5.66 12.70 0.76
CA GLU A 364 -6.23 12.90 -0.57
C GLU A 364 -7.44 11.97 -0.81
N PHE A 365 -8.56 12.56 -1.24
CA PHE A 365 -9.74 11.81 -1.70
C PHE A 365 -9.63 11.39 -3.17
N TYR A 366 -8.71 12.03 -3.91
CA TYR A 366 -8.57 12.04 -5.36
C TYR A 366 -9.80 12.64 -6.04
N SER A 367 -10.19 13.83 -5.58
CA SER A 367 -11.47 14.50 -5.89
C SER A 367 -11.79 14.61 -7.37
N LYS A 368 -10.81 15.00 -8.20
CA LYS A 368 -10.96 15.25 -9.64
C LYS A 368 -10.85 14.00 -10.51
N ALA A 369 -10.59 12.82 -9.93
CA ALA A 369 -10.47 11.62 -10.74
C ALA A 369 -11.82 11.24 -11.35
N ILE A 370 -11.78 10.81 -12.60
CA ILE A 370 -12.94 10.33 -13.33
C ILE A 370 -13.37 8.99 -12.74
N CYS A 371 -14.66 8.84 -12.46
CA CYS A 371 -15.27 7.57 -12.09
C CYS A 371 -15.63 6.74 -13.32
N THR A 372 -15.42 5.44 -13.20
CA THR A 372 -15.94 4.47 -14.16
C THR A 372 -17.40 4.12 -13.86
N LYS A 373 -18.10 3.47 -14.79
CA LYS A 373 -19.45 2.95 -14.54
C LYS A 373 -19.47 2.00 -13.34
N GLY A 374 -18.44 1.16 -13.22
CA GLY A 374 -18.25 0.27 -12.09
C GLY A 374 -18.10 1.01 -10.76
N ASP A 375 -17.34 2.12 -10.72
CA ASP A 375 -17.19 2.93 -9.50
C ASP A 375 -18.53 3.52 -9.04
N VAL A 376 -19.33 4.04 -9.98
CA VAL A 376 -20.64 4.61 -9.70
C VAL A 376 -21.58 3.56 -9.11
N PHE A 377 -21.75 2.43 -9.78
CA PHE A 377 -22.64 1.36 -9.30
C PHE A 377 -22.14 0.74 -7.98
N ASN A 378 -20.82 0.61 -7.79
CA ASN A 378 -20.27 0.13 -6.53
C ASN A 378 -20.55 1.10 -5.36
N ALA A 379 -20.47 2.42 -5.60
CA ALA A 379 -20.84 3.41 -4.61
C ALA A 379 -22.35 3.36 -4.28
N LEU A 380 -23.23 3.20 -5.28
CA LEU A 380 -24.68 3.04 -5.06
C LEU A 380 -25.01 1.77 -4.26
N TYR A 381 -24.38 0.65 -4.62
CA TYR A 381 -24.51 -0.62 -3.92
C TYR A 381 -24.14 -0.49 -2.44
N LYS A 382 -23.02 0.19 -2.15
CA LYS A 382 -22.57 0.45 -0.78
C LYS A 382 -23.47 1.41 -0.03
N ALA A 383 -23.97 2.46 -0.68
CA ALA A 383 -24.93 3.40 -0.11
C ALA A 383 -26.25 2.70 0.28
N ASN A 384 -26.62 1.64 -0.44
CA ASN A 384 -27.78 0.78 -0.14
C ASN A 384 -27.48 -0.35 0.87
N GLY A 385 -26.36 -0.30 1.58
CA GLY A 385 -26.02 -1.26 2.63
C GLY A 385 -25.39 -2.57 2.12
N SER A 386 -24.96 -2.62 0.86
CA SER A 386 -24.28 -3.80 0.27
C SER A 386 -25.06 -5.13 0.41
N PRO A 387 -26.35 -5.19 0.03
CA PRO A 387 -27.15 -6.40 0.19
C PRO A 387 -26.63 -7.55 -0.69
N THR A 388 -26.74 -8.80 -0.24
CA THR A 388 -26.35 -9.95 -1.08
C THR A 388 -27.23 -10.02 -2.33
N PRO A 389 -26.65 -9.91 -3.55
CA PRO A 389 -27.44 -9.97 -4.77
C PRO A 389 -27.95 -11.39 -5.05
N LYS A 390 -29.11 -11.49 -5.69
CA LYS A 390 -29.79 -12.73 -6.09
C LYS A 390 -29.61 -13.02 -7.58
N ALA A 391 -29.45 -11.98 -8.41
CA ALA A 391 -29.23 -12.12 -9.85
C ALA A 391 -27.99 -12.95 -10.17
N LEU A 392 -28.09 -13.75 -11.23
CA LEU A 392 -26.95 -14.42 -11.83
C LEU A 392 -26.15 -13.45 -12.70
N ASN A 393 -24.86 -13.72 -12.87
CA ASN A 393 -24.03 -12.91 -13.75
C ASN A 393 -24.32 -13.21 -15.22
N HIS A 394 -25.01 -12.29 -15.89
CA HIS A 394 -25.30 -12.35 -17.32
C HIS A 394 -24.39 -11.44 -18.16
N PHE A 395 -23.52 -10.65 -17.51
CA PHE A 395 -22.60 -9.75 -18.20
C PHE A 395 -21.30 -10.50 -18.57
N PRO A 396 -20.96 -10.64 -19.86
CA PRO A 396 -19.77 -11.38 -20.29
C PRO A 396 -18.45 -10.69 -19.91
N ASP A 397 -18.48 -9.38 -19.69
CA ASP A 397 -17.31 -8.54 -19.36
C ASP A 397 -17.12 -8.30 -17.86
N VAL A 398 -18.01 -8.83 -17.00
CA VAL A 398 -17.96 -8.69 -15.55
C VAL A 398 -17.43 -9.96 -14.91
N LYS A 399 -16.25 -9.88 -14.28
CA LYS A 399 -15.59 -11.02 -13.63
C LYS A 399 -15.87 -11.02 -12.13
N SER A 400 -15.93 -12.20 -11.51
CA SER A 400 -16.11 -12.35 -10.05
C SER A 400 -15.02 -11.67 -9.21
N THR A 401 -13.88 -11.34 -9.82
CA THR A 401 -12.78 -10.60 -9.22
C THR A 401 -12.90 -9.07 -9.34
N ASP A 402 -13.81 -8.56 -10.17
CA ASP A 402 -13.99 -7.12 -10.34
C ASP A 402 -14.59 -6.50 -9.07
N SER A 403 -14.10 -5.33 -8.69
CA SER A 403 -14.54 -4.62 -7.46
C SER A 403 -16.04 -4.27 -7.47
N TYR A 404 -16.63 -4.16 -8.65
CA TYR A 404 -18.05 -3.86 -8.88
C TYR A 404 -18.89 -5.09 -9.22
N TYR A 405 -18.36 -6.32 -9.14
CA TYR A 405 -19.08 -7.55 -9.48
C TYR A 405 -20.44 -7.65 -8.78
N LYS A 406 -20.45 -7.56 -7.44
CA LYS A 406 -21.69 -7.62 -6.66
C LYS A 406 -22.63 -6.45 -6.95
N ALA A 407 -22.06 -5.28 -7.24
CA ALA A 407 -22.83 -4.09 -7.54
C ALA A 407 -23.57 -4.22 -8.88
N ALA A 408 -22.95 -4.81 -9.90
CA ALA A 408 -23.59 -5.10 -11.16
C ALA A 408 -24.79 -6.07 -10.99
N LEU A 409 -24.61 -7.15 -10.22
CA LEU A 409 -25.72 -8.09 -9.94
C LEU A 409 -26.85 -7.45 -9.14
N TRP A 410 -26.49 -6.65 -8.11
CA TRP A 410 -27.47 -5.91 -7.33
C TRP A 410 -28.26 -4.91 -8.18
N ALA A 411 -27.61 -4.25 -9.14
CA ALA A 411 -28.28 -3.33 -10.04
C ALA A 411 -29.31 -4.04 -10.94
N VAL A 412 -29.06 -5.29 -11.33
CA VAL A 412 -30.04 -6.14 -12.02
C VAL A 412 -31.21 -6.48 -11.11
N ASP A 413 -30.96 -6.90 -9.86
CA ASP A 413 -32.03 -7.17 -8.88
C ASP A 413 -32.95 -5.97 -8.65
N LYS A 414 -32.40 -4.76 -8.77
CA LYS A 414 -33.13 -3.50 -8.60
C LYS A 414 -33.79 -3.00 -9.89
N GLY A 415 -33.60 -3.69 -11.01
CA GLY A 415 -34.08 -3.23 -12.32
C GLY A 415 -33.43 -1.92 -12.79
N LEU A 416 -32.25 -1.59 -12.26
CA LEU A 416 -31.49 -0.41 -12.72
C LEU A 416 -30.79 -0.71 -14.05
N ILE A 417 -30.38 -1.96 -14.26
CA ILE A 417 -29.76 -2.43 -15.50
C ILE A 417 -30.34 -3.80 -15.83
N GLU A 418 -30.42 -4.15 -17.11
CA GLU A 418 -31.09 -5.39 -17.55
C GLU A 418 -30.09 -6.47 -17.98
N TYR A 419 -29.63 -6.43 -19.24
CA TYR A 419 -28.74 -7.42 -19.84
C TYR A 419 -27.79 -6.76 -20.86
N GLY A 420 -26.77 -7.48 -21.31
CA GLY A 420 -25.81 -7.01 -22.32
C GLY A 420 -24.38 -6.92 -21.81
N ILE A 421 -23.62 -5.94 -22.30
CA ILE A 421 -22.25 -5.65 -21.84
C ILE A 421 -22.33 -4.59 -20.75
N PHE A 422 -21.71 -4.83 -19.59
CA PHE A 422 -21.80 -3.89 -18.47
C PHE A 422 -20.93 -2.65 -18.69
N GLU A 423 -19.75 -2.80 -19.29
CA GLU A 423 -18.80 -1.72 -19.58
C GLU A 423 -18.25 -1.03 -18.30
N GLY A 424 -18.08 -1.82 -17.24
CA GLY A 424 -17.75 -1.30 -15.90
C GLY A 424 -16.44 -0.53 -15.79
N LYS A 425 -15.53 -0.64 -16.76
CA LYS A 425 -14.19 -0.03 -16.74
C LYS A 425 -14.10 1.31 -17.44
N TYR A 426 -15.15 1.71 -18.18
CA TYR A 426 -15.13 2.95 -18.95
C TYR A 426 -15.61 4.13 -18.12
N ALA A 427 -15.08 5.31 -18.43
CA ALA A 427 -15.47 6.57 -17.83
C ALA A 427 -16.99 6.77 -17.94
N TYR A 428 -17.62 7.19 -16.84
CA TYR A 428 -19.07 7.34 -16.81
C TYR A 428 -19.48 8.79 -16.88
N GLN A 429 -20.41 9.09 -17.77
CA GLN A 429 -20.91 10.43 -17.99
C GLN A 429 -21.70 10.93 -16.77
N ARG A 430 -21.58 12.22 -16.49
CA ARG A 430 -22.17 12.90 -15.34
C ARG A 430 -23.70 12.79 -15.31
N GLY A 431 -24.36 12.92 -16.45
CA GLY A 431 -25.82 12.78 -16.55
C GLY A 431 -26.29 11.37 -16.19
N TYR A 432 -25.59 10.35 -16.67
CA TYR A 432 -25.90 8.95 -16.33
C TYR A 432 -25.64 8.68 -14.85
N ALA A 433 -24.52 9.15 -14.30
CA ALA A 433 -24.21 8.97 -12.88
C ALA A 433 -25.30 9.57 -11.98
N LEU A 434 -25.73 10.81 -12.26
CA LEU A 434 -26.80 11.46 -11.51
C LEU A 434 -28.14 10.71 -11.66
N TYR A 435 -28.48 10.28 -12.88
CA TYR A 435 -29.69 9.50 -13.13
C TYR A 435 -29.76 8.23 -12.28
N TYR A 436 -28.67 7.45 -12.21
CA TYR A 436 -28.68 6.22 -11.41
C TYR A 436 -28.64 6.46 -9.91
N VAL A 437 -28.02 7.56 -9.45
CA VAL A 437 -28.18 8.01 -8.05
C VAL A 437 -29.65 8.31 -7.76
N TRP A 438 -30.32 9.06 -8.63
CA TRP A 438 -31.73 9.41 -8.47
C TRP A 438 -32.67 8.19 -8.53
N GLN A 439 -32.46 7.27 -9.47
CA GLN A 439 -33.20 6.01 -9.55
C GLN A 439 -33.00 5.15 -8.30
N SER A 440 -31.79 5.10 -7.75
CA SER A 440 -31.47 4.27 -6.58
C SER A 440 -32.23 4.67 -5.30
N ILE A 441 -32.74 5.91 -5.23
CA ILE A 441 -33.56 6.42 -4.13
C ILE A 441 -35.06 6.48 -4.46
N GLY A 442 -35.49 5.82 -5.53
CA GLY A 442 -36.90 5.73 -5.92
C GLY A 442 -37.40 6.86 -6.83
N ALA A 443 -36.48 7.53 -7.55
CA ALA A 443 -36.80 8.51 -8.59
C ALA A 443 -37.79 9.63 -8.13
N PRO A 444 -37.50 10.35 -7.03
CA PRO A 444 -38.38 11.39 -6.52
C PRO A 444 -38.63 12.50 -7.55
N LYS A 445 -39.89 12.97 -7.64
CA LYS A 445 -40.30 14.01 -8.60
C LYS A 445 -39.70 15.39 -8.26
N ALA A 446 -39.35 16.15 -9.29
CA ALA A 446 -39.02 17.56 -9.18
C ALA A 446 -40.28 18.44 -9.20
N SER A 447 -40.26 19.60 -8.53
CA SER A 447 -41.37 20.55 -8.54
C SER A 447 -41.40 21.46 -9.77
N GLN A 448 -40.29 21.56 -10.49
CA GLN A 448 -40.10 22.44 -11.64
C GLN A 448 -39.01 21.87 -12.56
N LYS A 449 -39.01 22.31 -13.83
CA LYS A 449 -37.96 21.97 -14.80
C LYS A 449 -36.65 22.63 -14.40
N SER A 450 -35.54 22.03 -14.84
CA SER A 450 -34.21 22.60 -14.65
C SER A 450 -33.99 23.85 -15.49
N THR A 451 -33.11 24.75 -15.05
CA THR A 451 -32.70 25.95 -15.80
C THR A 451 -31.49 25.72 -16.71
N PHE A 452 -30.84 24.56 -16.65
CA PHE A 452 -29.73 24.21 -17.56
C PHE A 452 -30.20 24.04 -19.01
N THR A 453 -29.36 24.43 -19.96
CA THR A 453 -29.72 24.58 -21.39
C THR A 453 -28.98 23.63 -22.34
N ASP A 454 -28.01 22.87 -21.85
CA ASP A 454 -27.12 22.02 -22.64
C ASP A 454 -27.58 20.57 -22.80
N TYR A 455 -28.85 20.30 -22.53
CA TYR A 455 -29.53 19.05 -22.86
C TYR A 455 -31.00 19.31 -23.19
N LYS A 456 -31.66 18.30 -23.76
CA LYS A 456 -33.08 18.37 -24.11
C LYS A 456 -33.93 17.83 -22.97
N ASP A 457 -35.12 18.37 -22.74
CA ASP A 457 -35.97 17.98 -21.62
C ASP A 457 -36.54 16.56 -21.73
N TRP A 458 -36.47 15.93 -22.91
CA TRP A 458 -36.86 14.53 -23.13
C TRP A 458 -35.72 13.51 -22.92
N VAL A 459 -34.51 13.94 -22.56
CA VAL A 459 -33.44 12.96 -22.24
C VAL A 459 -33.74 12.27 -20.92
N PHE A 460 -33.40 10.99 -20.80
CA PHE A 460 -33.78 10.15 -19.66
C PHE A 460 -33.30 10.68 -18.29
N TYR A 461 -32.24 11.50 -18.25
CA TYR A 461 -31.71 12.11 -17.03
C TYR A 461 -32.29 13.49 -16.71
N ALA A 462 -33.14 14.08 -17.56
CA ALA A 462 -33.66 15.44 -17.38
C ALA A 462 -34.36 15.63 -16.03
N ASP A 463 -35.21 14.66 -15.64
CA ASP A 463 -35.92 14.69 -14.36
C ASP A 463 -34.98 14.59 -13.16
N ALA A 464 -33.89 13.81 -13.29
CA ALA A 464 -32.87 13.71 -12.25
C ALA A 464 -32.11 15.03 -12.07
N VAL A 465 -31.81 15.74 -13.16
CA VAL A 465 -31.17 17.06 -13.13
C VAL A 465 -32.11 18.09 -12.49
N ALA A 466 -33.36 18.14 -12.92
CA ALA A 466 -34.38 19.02 -12.34
C ALA A 466 -34.58 18.79 -10.84
N TRP A 467 -34.64 17.52 -10.41
CA TRP A 467 -34.72 17.16 -9.01
C TRP A 467 -33.47 17.63 -8.24
N ALA A 468 -32.28 17.31 -8.75
CA ALA A 468 -31.03 17.65 -8.10
C ALA A 468 -30.84 19.16 -7.96
N GLU A 469 -31.23 19.94 -8.96
CA GLU A 469 -31.21 21.40 -8.93
C GLU A 469 -32.20 21.95 -7.90
N SER A 470 -33.44 21.44 -7.88
CA SER A 470 -34.46 21.86 -6.89
C SER A 470 -34.05 21.59 -5.44
N LYS A 471 -33.19 20.61 -5.21
CA LYS A 471 -32.62 20.26 -3.89
C LYS A 471 -31.29 20.95 -3.61
N GLY A 472 -30.76 21.75 -4.54
CA GLY A 472 -29.47 22.43 -4.42
C GLY A 472 -28.26 21.50 -4.43
N ILE A 473 -28.42 20.25 -4.91
CA ILE A 473 -27.35 19.26 -5.07
C ILE A 473 -26.39 19.68 -6.17
N ILE A 474 -26.97 20.19 -7.26
CA ILE A 474 -26.27 20.87 -8.35
C ILE A 474 -26.71 22.33 -8.38
N LYS A 475 -25.82 23.21 -8.83
CA LYS A 475 -26.06 24.64 -8.90
C LYS A 475 -25.58 25.16 -10.25
N ASP A 476 -26.37 26.06 -10.82
CA ASP A 476 -25.94 26.85 -11.95
C ASP A 476 -24.91 27.90 -11.50
N ASN A 477 -23.77 27.93 -12.18
CA ASN A 477 -22.67 28.85 -11.90
C ASN A 477 -22.62 30.02 -12.89
N GLY A 478 -23.71 30.26 -13.64
CA GLY A 478 -23.89 31.40 -14.53
C GLY A 478 -23.62 31.10 -16.01
N ASP A 479 -23.18 29.89 -16.36
CA ASP A 479 -23.03 29.46 -17.75
C ASP A 479 -24.22 28.64 -18.26
N HIS A 480 -25.19 28.33 -17.39
CA HIS A 480 -26.39 27.56 -17.71
C HIS A 480 -26.09 26.17 -18.30
N LYS A 481 -24.95 25.56 -17.94
CA LYS A 481 -24.53 24.23 -18.45
C LYS A 481 -24.32 23.19 -17.34
N PHE A 482 -25.05 22.08 -17.43
CA PHE A 482 -24.90 20.93 -16.53
C PHE A 482 -23.72 20.02 -16.91
N ARG A 483 -23.37 19.98 -18.20
CA ARG A 483 -22.34 19.12 -18.83
C ARG A 483 -22.64 17.63 -18.63
N PRO A 484 -23.75 17.13 -19.18
CA PRO A 484 -24.17 15.74 -18.97
C PRO A 484 -23.20 14.72 -19.56
N ASP A 485 -22.49 15.08 -20.64
CA ASP A 485 -21.60 14.18 -21.38
C ASP A 485 -20.16 14.15 -20.82
N ASP A 486 -19.81 15.12 -19.95
CA ASP A 486 -18.53 15.10 -19.25
C ASP A 486 -18.47 13.91 -18.31
N ALA A 487 -17.28 13.35 -18.12
CA ALA A 487 -17.11 12.26 -17.18
C ALA A 487 -17.25 12.73 -15.73
N VAL A 488 -18.00 11.99 -14.91
CA VAL A 488 -18.24 12.36 -13.51
C VAL A 488 -16.97 12.21 -12.69
N THR A 489 -16.65 13.22 -11.88
CA THR A 489 -15.53 13.13 -10.94
C THR A 489 -15.93 12.45 -9.63
N ARG A 490 -14.95 11.95 -8.88
CA ARG A 490 -15.16 11.33 -7.56
C ARG A 490 -15.85 12.27 -6.57
N VAL A 491 -15.50 13.55 -6.55
CA VAL A 491 -16.12 14.53 -5.64
C VAL A 491 -17.56 14.83 -6.04
N GLU A 492 -17.88 14.89 -7.33
CA GLU A 492 -19.25 15.06 -7.81
C GLU A 492 -20.12 13.86 -7.46
N LEU A 493 -19.62 12.64 -7.68
CA LEU A 493 -20.31 11.42 -7.26
C LEU A 493 -20.56 11.41 -5.73
N ALA A 494 -19.55 11.80 -4.94
CA ALA A 494 -19.69 11.89 -3.48
C ALA A 494 -20.80 12.87 -3.08
N LYS A 495 -20.92 14.02 -3.75
CA LYS A 495 -21.99 15.00 -3.52
C LYS A 495 -23.35 14.44 -3.90
N PHE A 496 -23.47 13.85 -5.09
CA PHE A 496 -24.73 13.26 -5.55
C PHE A 496 -25.26 12.24 -4.53
N ILE A 497 -24.40 11.33 -4.09
CA ILE A 497 -24.78 10.32 -3.10
C ILE A 497 -25.07 10.94 -1.74
N TYR A 498 -24.21 11.84 -1.24
CA TYR A 498 -24.40 12.46 0.07
C TYR A 498 -25.77 13.12 0.20
N TYR A 499 -26.17 13.94 -0.77
CA TYR A 499 -27.45 14.65 -0.70
C TYR A 499 -28.66 13.79 -1.11
N ALA A 500 -28.44 12.68 -1.83
CA ALA A 500 -29.52 11.74 -2.14
C ALA A 500 -29.91 10.87 -0.93
N TYR A 501 -28.95 10.49 -0.09
CA TYR A 501 -29.13 9.53 1.00
C TYR A 501 -29.20 10.15 2.41
N LYS A 502 -28.98 11.45 2.53
CA LYS A 502 -29.00 12.19 3.79
C LYS A 502 -29.81 13.46 3.65
#